data_AF-C9LWN4-F1
#
_entry.id   AF-C9LWN4-F1
#
_cell.length_a   1.000
_cell.length_b   1.000
_cell.length_c   1.000
_cell.angle_alpha   90.00
_cell.angle_beta   90.00
_cell.angle_gamma   90.00
#
_symmetry.space_group_name_H-M   'P 1'
#
loop_
_entity.id
_entity.type
_entity.pdbx_description
1 polymer ?
#
loop_
_entity_poly.entity_id
_entity_poly.type
_entity_poly.pdbx_seq_one_letter_code
_entity_poly.pdbx_strand_id
1 'polypeptide(L)'
;MEANREVPEGYEVPIHRALVQPLYWMGVPRNIFIGEIVFAVLGGLIFKTFTVIFITVAAHYLFRYLGQQDAQFHEVFWYSRLHKNYYYR
;
A
#
# COMPACT_ATOMS: atom_id res chain seq x y z
N MET A 1 -29.84 -4.53 34.40
CA MET A 1 -29.81 -5.19 33.08
C MET A 1 -29.38 -4.12 32.09
N GLU A 2 -28.11 -4.15 31.70
CA GLU A 2 -27.48 -3.10 30.92
C GLU A 2 -27.95 -3.21 29.46
N ALA A 3 -28.49 -2.12 28.93
CA ALA A 3 -29.06 -2.07 27.59
C ALA A 3 -27.97 -2.38 26.56
N ASN A 4 -28.20 -3.42 25.75
CA ASN A 4 -27.40 -3.73 24.57
C ASN A 4 -27.53 -2.57 23.57
N ARG A 5 -26.63 -1.59 23.67
CA ARG A 5 -26.55 -0.48 22.72
C ARG A 5 -25.80 -1.03 21.52
N GLU A 6 -26.51 -1.29 20.42
CA GLU A 6 -25.90 -1.59 19.15
C GLU A 6 -25.00 -0.43 18.76
N VAL A 7 -23.71 -0.67 18.90
CA VAL A 7 -22.68 0.32 18.65
C VAL A 7 -22.59 0.50 17.12
N PRO A 8 -22.71 1.73 16.58
CA PRO A 8 -22.67 1.93 15.12
C PRO A 8 -21.32 1.47 14.55
N GLU A 9 -21.34 0.92 13.33
CA GLU A 9 -20.13 0.53 12.61
C GLU A 9 -19.15 1.72 12.54
N GLY A 10 -17.97 1.57 13.14
CA GLY A 10 -16.95 2.63 13.22
C GLY A 10 -16.86 3.40 14.54
N TYR A 11 -17.70 3.11 15.54
CA TYR A 11 -17.59 3.69 16.89
C TYR A 11 -16.33 3.25 17.64
N GLU A 12 -15.84 2.04 17.36
CA GLU A 12 -14.63 1.49 17.95
C GLU A 12 -13.49 1.58 16.94
N VAL A 13 -12.68 2.63 17.05
CA VAL A 13 -11.37 2.65 16.40
C VAL A 13 -10.44 1.78 17.26
N PRO A 14 -9.84 0.71 16.72
CA PRO A 14 -8.96 -0.14 17.51
C PRO A 14 -7.79 0.69 18.06
N ILE A 15 -7.76 0.86 19.39
CA ILE A 15 -6.74 1.64 20.12
C ILE A 15 -5.33 1.08 19.88
N HIS A 16 -5.23 -0.20 19.54
CA HIS A 16 -4.00 -0.90 19.20
C HIS A 16 -3.77 -0.90 17.67
N ARG A 17 -3.67 0.29 17.06
CA ARG A 17 -2.97 0.36 15.76
C ARG A 17 -1.56 -0.15 16.01
N ALA A 18 -1.17 -1.22 15.32
CA ALA A 18 0.08 -1.92 15.58
C ALA A 18 1.26 -0.93 15.62
N LEU A 19 1.99 -0.89 16.74
CA LEU A 19 3.32 -0.27 16.87
C LEU A 19 4.37 -0.98 16.00
N VAL A 20 3.97 -1.96 15.20
CA VAL A 20 4.86 -2.77 14.38
C VAL A 20 5.28 -1.93 13.18
N GLN A 21 6.57 -1.63 13.14
CA GLN A 21 7.17 -0.96 12.00
C GLN A 21 6.93 -1.81 10.74
N PRO A 22 6.36 -1.23 9.67
CA PRO A 22 6.13 -1.97 8.44
C PRO A 22 7.47 -2.47 7.87
N LEU A 23 7.46 -3.68 7.33
CA LEU A 23 8.66 -4.33 6.84
C LEU A 23 9.09 -3.73 5.50
N TYR A 24 10.21 -3.03 5.53
CA TYR A 24 10.80 -2.36 4.37
C TYR A 24 12.03 -3.12 3.87
N TRP A 25 12.14 -3.28 2.55
CA TRP A 25 13.33 -3.78 1.87
C TRP A 25 13.87 -2.70 0.95
N MET A 26 15.18 -2.40 1.07
CA MET A 26 15.82 -1.29 0.33
C MET A 26 15.10 0.07 0.48
N GLY A 27 14.36 0.29 1.57
CA GLY A 27 13.62 1.53 1.82
C GLY A 27 12.24 1.62 1.14
N VAL A 28 11.72 0.51 0.63
CA VAL A 28 10.38 0.39 0.05
C VAL A 28 9.60 -0.71 0.79
N PRO A 29 8.27 -0.60 1.00
CA PRO A 29 7.47 -1.70 1.55
C PRO A 29 7.71 -3.02 0.79
N ARG A 30 7.94 -4.12 1.52
CA ARG A 30 8.31 -5.43 0.95
C ARG A 30 7.42 -5.83 -0.24
N ASN A 31 6.11 -5.66 -0.12
CA ASN A 31 5.17 -6.11 -1.15
C ASN A 31 5.30 -5.29 -2.45
N ILE A 32 5.58 -3.98 -2.33
CA ILE A 32 5.83 -3.11 -3.50
C ILE A 32 7.16 -3.48 -4.14
N PHE A 33 8.21 -3.69 -3.35
CA PHE A 33 9.52 -4.10 -3.85
C PHE A 33 9.47 -5.42 -4.64
N ILE A 34 8.74 -6.42 -4.13
CA ILE A 34 8.52 -7.67 -4.87
C ILE A 34 7.75 -7.39 -6.17
N GLY A 35 6.74 -6.52 -6.13
CA GLY A 35 5.99 -6.08 -7.30
C GLY A 35 6.86 -5.42 -8.37
N GLU A 36 7.80 -4.57 -7.98
CA GLU A 36 8.76 -3.92 -8.89
C GLU A 36 9.65 -4.95 -9.61
N ILE A 37 10.18 -5.94 -8.88
CA ILE A 37 11.00 -7.01 -9.47
C ILE A 37 10.18 -7.83 -10.47
N VAL A 38 8.97 -8.24 -10.09
CA VAL A 38 8.08 -9.00 -10.96
C VAL A 38 7.73 -8.18 -12.20
N PHE A 39 7.43 -6.89 -12.05
CA PHE A 39 7.16 -5.99 -13.16
C PHE A 39 8.37 -5.81 -14.08
N ALA A 40 9.59 -5.69 -13.52
CA ALA A 40 10.81 -5.59 -14.30
C ALA A 40 11.04 -6.84 -15.16
N VAL A 41 10.89 -8.03 -14.56
CA VAL A 41 11.09 -9.32 -15.25
C VAL A 41 10.01 -9.53 -16.31
N LEU A 42 8.73 -9.40 -15.94
CA LEU A 42 7.62 -9.62 -16.87
C LEU A 42 7.59 -8.57 -17.97
N GLY A 43 7.80 -7.29 -17.63
CA GLY A 43 7.87 -6.21 -18.60
C GLY A 43 9.04 -6.41 -19.57
N GLY A 44 10.22 -6.78 -19.06
CA GLY A 44 11.39 -7.07 -19.89
C GLY A 44 11.14 -8.22 -20.88
N LEU A 45 10.46 -9.28 -20.44
CA LEU A 45 10.10 -10.42 -21.28
C LEU A 45 9.04 -10.07 -22.33
N ILE A 46 7.95 -9.40 -21.94
CA ILE A 46 6.82 -9.07 -22.83
C ILE A 46 7.25 -8.07 -23.90
N PHE A 47 7.92 -6.99 -23.49
CA PHE A 47 8.35 -5.93 -24.40
C PHE A 47 9.69 -6.22 -25.07
N LYS A 48 10.36 -7.32 -24.71
CA LYS A 48 11.69 -7.73 -25.21
C LYS A 48 12.71 -6.60 -25.15
N THR A 49 12.71 -5.84 -24.05
CA THR A 49 13.56 -4.65 -23.89
C THR A 49 14.08 -4.51 -22.46
N PHE A 50 15.31 -4.01 -22.34
CA PHE A 50 15.90 -3.64 -21.06
C PHE A 50 15.48 -2.24 -20.59
N THR A 51 14.77 -1.46 -21.41
CA THR A 51 14.29 -0.12 -21.03
C THR A 51 13.41 -0.14 -19.79
N VAL A 52 12.67 -1.24 -19.58
CA VAL A 52 11.82 -1.44 -18.40
C VAL A 52 12.62 -1.32 -17.09
N ILE A 53 13.89 -1.73 -17.09
CA ILE A 53 14.77 -1.64 -15.90
C ILE A 53 14.91 -0.17 -15.45
N PHE A 54 15.19 0.75 -16.37
CA PHE A 54 15.32 2.17 -16.05
C PHE A 54 14.03 2.76 -15.47
N ILE A 55 12.89 2.36 -16.03
CA ILE A 55 11.57 2.78 -15.55
C ILE A 55 11.34 2.24 -14.13
N THR A 56 11.65 0.97 -13.87
CA THR A 56 11.48 0.36 -12.54
C THR A 56 12.42 0.96 -11.51
N VAL A 57 13.65 1.31 -11.88
CA VAL A 57 14.58 2.00 -10.98
C VAL A 57 14.06 3.39 -10.62
N ALA A 58 13.56 4.15 -11.59
CA ALA A 58 12.94 5.45 -11.33
C ALA A 58 11.71 5.34 -10.41
N ALA A 59 10.85 4.35 -10.66
CA ALA A 59 9.69 4.06 -9.82
C ALA A 59 10.10 3.65 -8.39
N HIS A 60 11.17 2.85 -8.24
CA HIS A 60 11.71 2.45 -6.94
C HIS A 60 12.13 3.66 -6.11
N TYR A 61 12.86 4.61 -6.70
CA TYR A 61 13.26 5.83 -5.99
C TYR A 61 12.05 6.71 -5.62
N LEU A 62 11.03 6.77 -6.47
CA LEU A 62 9.79 7.46 -6.16
C LEU A 62 9.08 6.82 -4.96
N PHE A 63 8.91 5.49 -4.96
CA PHE A 63 8.27 4.78 -3.86
C PHE A 63 9.10 4.80 -2.58
N ARG A 64 10.43 4.81 -2.70
CA ARG A 64 11.33 5.03 -1.56
C ARG A 64 11.11 6.41 -0.95
N TYR A 65 11.04 7.45 -1.78
CA TYR A 65 10.79 8.82 -1.32
C TYR A 65 9.42 8.95 -0.63
N LEU A 66 8.35 8.44 -1.24
CA LEU A 66 7.00 8.45 -0.66
C LEU A 66 6.95 7.63 0.64
N GLY A 67 7.62 6.48 0.66
CA GLY A 67 7.72 5.61 1.83
C GLY A 67 8.49 6.21 3.00
N GLN A 68 9.35 7.21 2.77
CA GLN A 68 9.99 8.00 3.82
C GLN A 68 9.07 9.07 4.43
N GLN A 69 8.08 9.53 3.67
CA GLN A 69 7.09 10.51 4.14
C GLN A 69 5.97 9.85 4.94
N ASP A 70 5.47 8.71 4.45
CA ASP A 70 4.44 7.92 5.11
C ASP A 70 4.70 6.42 4.87
N ALA A 71 4.80 5.67 5.96
CA ALA A 71 5.10 4.25 5.90
C ALA A 71 3.96 3.41 5.27
N GLN A 72 2.75 3.95 5.26
CA GLN A 72 1.52 3.30 4.77
C GLN A 72 0.91 4.03 3.57
N PHE A 73 1.67 4.89 2.87
CA PHE A 73 1.15 5.69 1.74
C PHE A 73 0.36 4.87 0.71
N HIS A 74 0.81 3.65 0.43
CA HIS A 74 0.23 2.74 -0.55
C HIS A 74 -1.10 2.12 -0.12
N GLU A 75 -1.31 1.93 1.18
CA GLU A 75 -2.52 1.32 1.74
C GLU A 75 -3.74 2.23 1.51
N VAL A 76 -3.55 3.55 1.60
CA VAL A 76 -4.61 4.55 1.36
C VAL A 76 -5.25 4.36 -0.01
N PHE A 77 -4.45 4.07 -1.04
CA PHE A 77 -4.96 3.82 -2.39
C PHE A 77 -5.74 2.50 -2.49
N TRP A 78 -5.37 1.49 -1.70
CA TRP A 78 -6.08 0.23 -1.68
C TRP A 78 -7.42 0.35 -0.96
N TYR A 79 -7.40 0.99 0.21
CA TYR A 79 -8.59 1.27 1.00
C TYR A 79 -9.55 2.19 0.27
N SER A 80 -9.07 3.20 -0.46
CA SER A 80 -9.96 4.10 -1.22
C SER A 80 -10.71 3.36 -2.33
N ARG A 81 -10.10 2.35 -2.97
CA ARG A 81 -10.78 1.51 -3.97
C ARG A 81 -11.83 0.57 -3.37
N LEU A 82 -11.59 0.11 -2.15
CA LEU A 82 -12.49 -0.81 -1.44
C LEU A 82 -13.61 -0.09 -0.69
N HIS A 83 -13.49 1.23 -0.52
CA HIS A 83 -14.47 2.02 0.19
C HIS A 83 -15.79 2.02 -0.59
N LYS A 84 -16.83 1.43 0.00
CA LYS A 84 -18.19 1.54 -0.54
C LYS A 84 -18.63 2.99 -0.41
N ASN A 85 -19.27 3.53 -1.45
CA ASN A 85 -19.95 4.83 -1.40
C ASN A 85 -21.15 4.75 -0.46
N TYR A 86 -20.90 4.70 0.85
CA TYR A 86 -21.95 4.57 1.86
C TYR A 86 -22.67 5.92 2.05
N TYR A 87 -21.94 7.03 1.89
CA TYR A 87 -22.42 8.39 2.12
C TYR A 87 -22.77 9.17 0.85
N TYR A 88 -22.43 8.65 -0.34
CA TYR A 88 -22.81 9.24 -1.62
C TYR A 88 -23.90 8.37 -2.25
N ARG A 89 -25.13 8.61 -1.82
CA ARG A 89 -26.34 8.07 -2.45
C ARG A 89 -27.29 9.20 -2.79
#